data_AF-A0AA91KHB8-F1
#
_entry.id   AF-A0AA91KHB8-F1
#
_cell.length_a   1.000
_cell.length_b   1.000
_cell.length_c   1.000
_cell.angle_alpha   90.00
_cell.angle_beta   90.00
_cell.angle_gamma   90.00
#
_symmetry.space_group_name_H-M   'P 1'
#
loop_
_entity.id
_entity.type
_entity.pdbx_description
1 polymer ?
#
loop_
_entity_poly.entity_id
_entity_poly.type
_entity_poly.pdbx_seq_one_letter_code
_entity_poly.pdbx_strand_id
1 'polypeptide(L)'
;MTDTRLPLYAQAATTLSADSLAVTPAEMHGLIAGMLSGGMALEDRGWLTMLYDYTNQGMGWPTEAKTLAMQSYHQLKTQLTGDDLDLDIYAPDDEQVGVVVRAEALVEWINAFLAGVGLIGKQGRQLSNDVTEALSDLKAIAQLGIDEDGDMQEQAELLEQVCEHVRVCCMVVHAELGARPDADETPKTLH
;
A
#
# COMPACT_ATOMS: atom_id res chain seq x y z
N MET A 1 -16.09 10.60 15.35
CA MET A 1 -15.32 9.89 14.32
C MET A 1 -14.48 8.89 15.07
N THR A 2 -14.72 7.60 14.85
CA THR A 2 -13.95 6.56 15.55
C THR A 2 -12.56 6.63 14.97
N ASP A 3 -11.59 6.93 15.81
CA ASP A 3 -10.16 6.87 15.51
C ASP A 3 -9.84 5.42 15.12
N THR A 4 -9.93 5.10 13.83
CA THR A 4 -9.91 3.71 13.34
C THR A 4 -8.51 3.43 12.83
N ARG A 5 -7.56 3.41 13.77
CA ARG A 5 -6.21 2.89 13.51
C ARG A 5 -6.31 1.41 13.19
N LEU A 6 -5.55 0.96 12.19
CA LEU A 6 -5.39 -0.47 11.93
C LEU A 6 -4.93 -1.22 13.19
N PRO A 7 -5.33 -2.50 13.36
CA PRO A 7 -4.83 -3.31 14.45
C PRO A 7 -3.32 -3.53 14.33
N LEU A 8 -2.68 -4.05 15.38
CA LEU A 8 -1.27 -4.43 15.30
C LEU A 8 -1.06 -5.48 14.21
N TYR A 9 0.09 -5.44 13.53
CA TYR A 9 0.40 -6.34 12.41
C TYR A 9 0.15 -7.81 12.74
N ALA A 10 0.59 -8.28 13.92
CA ALA A 10 0.38 -9.66 14.36
C ALA A 10 -1.11 -10.04 14.53
N GLN A 11 -1.95 -9.10 14.94
CA GLN A 11 -3.40 -9.32 15.09
C GLN A 11 -4.09 -9.39 13.72
N ALA A 12 -3.69 -8.54 12.78
CA ALA A 12 -4.14 -8.61 11.39
C ALA A 12 -3.72 -9.94 10.74
N ALA A 13 -2.47 -10.36 10.91
CA ALA A 13 -1.98 -11.63 10.39
C ALA A 13 -2.76 -12.83 10.95
N THR A 14 -3.07 -12.79 12.25
CA THR A 14 -3.91 -13.81 12.91
C THR A 14 -5.32 -13.84 12.32
N THR A 15 -5.92 -12.67 12.06
CA THR A 15 -7.25 -12.55 11.45
C THR A 15 -7.28 -13.18 10.07
N LEU A 16 -6.34 -12.80 9.20
CA LEU A 16 -6.24 -13.33 7.83
C LEU A 16 -6.01 -14.85 7.82
N SER A 17 -5.13 -15.33 8.70
CA SER A 17 -4.83 -16.76 8.82
C SER A 17 -6.02 -17.58 9.35
N ALA A 18 -6.77 -17.05 10.32
CA ALA A 18 -7.97 -17.69 10.86
C ALA A 18 -9.07 -17.87 9.78
N ASP A 19 -9.12 -16.92 8.84
CA ASP A 19 -9.99 -16.96 7.66
C ASP A 19 -9.43 -17.81 6.51
N SER A 20 -8.33 -18.54 6.73
CA SER A 20 -7.65 -19.40 5.75
C SER A 20 -7.16 -18.66 4.50
N LEU A 21 -6.86 -17.37 4.63
CA LEU A 21 -6.25 -16.57 3.57
C LEU A 21 -4.72 -16.66 3.66
N ALA A 22 -4.07 -16.81 2.50
CA ALA A 22 -2.61 -16.88 2.42
C ALA A 22 -1.93 -15.49 2.42
N VAL A 23 -2.70 -14.45 2.13
CA VAL A 23 -2.22 -13.06 2.03
C VAL A 23 -1.72 -12.53 3.38
N THR A 24 -0.62 -11.79 3.38
CA THR A 24 -0.12 -11.11 4.59
C THR A 24 -0.77 -9.73 4.76
N PRO A 25 -0.75 -9.13 5.96
CA PRO A 25 -1.22 -7.76 6.15
C PRO A 25 -0.47 -6.75 5.26
N ALA A 26 0.83 -6.99 5.04
CA ALA A 26 1.68 -6.16 4.18
C ALA A 26 1.23 -6.25 2.71
N GLU A 27 1.04 -7.46 2.19
CA GLU A 27 0.55 -7.67 0.81
C GLU A 27 -0.84 -7.05 0.60
N MET A 28 -1.79 -7.30 1.51
CA MET A 28 -3.13 -6.72 1.41
C MET A 28 -3.08 -5.19 1.37
N HIS A 29 -2.31 -4.60 2.28
CA HIS A 29 -2.22 -3.15 2.39
C HIS A 29 -1.48 -2.53 1.21
N GLY A 30 -0.37 -3.12 0.78
CA GLY A 30 0.38 -2.71 -0.40
C GLY A 30 -0.50 -2.73 -1.64
N LEU A 31 -1.27 -3.79 -1.87
CA LEU A 31 -2.18 -3.90 -3.01
C LEU A 31 -3.22 -2.78 -3.01
N ILE A 32 -3.88 -2.53 -1.87
CA ILE A 32 -4.90 -1.48 -1.75
C ILE A 32 -4.28 -0.10 -1.99
N ALA A 33 -3.12 0.17 -1.40
CA ALA A 33 -2.38 1.42 -1.59
C ALA A 33 -2.01 1.62 -3.07
N GLY A 34 -1.49 0.58 -3.73
CA GLY A 34 -1.13 0.60 -5.14
C GLY A 34 -2.32 0.85 -6.05
N MET A 35 -3.47 0.23 -5.76
CA MET A 35 -4.69 0.47 -6.51
C MET A 35 -5.19 1.90 -6.38
N LEU A 36 -5.20 2.46 -5.15
CA LEU A 36 -5.54 3.87 -4.91
C LEU A 36 -4.59 4.83 -5.64
N SER A 37 -3.30 4.60 -5.53
CA SER A 37 -2.26 5.36 -6.23
C SER A 37 -2.29 5.18 -7.74
N GLY A 38 -2.81 4.06 -8.25
CA GLY A 38 -3.02 3.81 -9.68
C GLY A 38 -4.22 4.54 -10.28
N GLY A 39 -5.01 5.25 -9.47
CA GLY A 39 -6.17 6.04 -9.92
C GLY A 39 -7.52 5.35 -9.78
N MET A 40 -7.64 4.41 -8.84
CA MET A 40 -8.90 3.79 -8.48
C MET A 40 -9.88 4.85 -7.97
N ALA A 41 -11.14 4.79 -8.40
CA ALA A 41 -12.18 5.69 -7.91
C ALA A 41 -12.40 5.49 -6.40
N LEU A 42 -12.48 6.59 -5.66
CA LEU A 42 -12.47 6.57 -4.20
C LEU A 42 -13.78 6.10 -3.55
N GLU A 43 -14.85 5.93 -4.33
CA GLU A 43 -16.19 5.52 -3.89
C GLU A 43 -16.59 4.14 -4.46
N ASP A 44 -15.80 3.57 -5.37
CA ASP A 44 -16.12 2.32 -6.03
C ASP A 44 -15.68 1.11 -5.17
N ARG A 45 -16.64 0.25 -4.79
CA ARG A 45 -16.36 -0.99 -4.05
C ARG A 45 -15.86 -2.14 -4.94
N GLY A 46 -15.73 -1.92 -6.26
CA GLY A 46 -15.17 -2.87 -7.22
C GLY A 46 -13.77 -3.36 -6.84
N TRP A 47 -13.04 -2.58 -6.04
CA TRP A 47 -11.71 -2.94 -5.53
C TRP A 47 -11.67 -4.25 -4.74
N LEU A 48 -12.75 -4.61 -4.06
CA LEU A 48 -12.83 -5.89 -3.34
C LEU A 48 -12.73 -7.08 -4.31
N THR A 49 -13.30 -6.97 -5.50
CA THR A 49 -13.21 -8.04 -6.51
C THR A 49 -11.77 -8.22 -6.98
N MET A 50 -11.06 -7.12 -7.24
CA MET A 50 -9.65 -7.15 -7.62
C MET A 50 -8.76 -7.70 -6.51
N LEU A 51 -9.04 -7.34 -5.24
CA LEU A 51 -8.38 -7.94 -4.09
C LEU A 51 -8.59 -9.46 -4.06
N TYR A 52 -9.83 -9.93 -4.24
CA TYR A 52 -10.15 -11.36 -4.22
C TYR A 52 -9.50 -12.11 -5.37
N ASP A 53 -9.49 -11.54 -6.57
CA ASP A 53 -8.84 -12.13 -7.74
C ASP A 53 -7.34 -12.30 -7.51
N TYR A 54 -6.68 -11.27 -6.96
CA TYR A 54 -5.24 -11.29 -6.69
C TYR A 54 -4.84 -12.25 -5.56
N THR A 55 -5.65 -12.32 -4.49
CA THR A 55 -5.25 -12.98 -3.24
C THR A 55 -5.92 -14.32 -2.98
N ASN A 56 -7.06 -14.60 -3.62
CA ASN A 56 -7.94 -15.71 -3.26
C ASN A 56 -8.69 -16.30 -4.46
N GLN A 57 -8.11 -16.23 -5.67
CA GLN A 57 -8.68 -16.84 -6.89
C GLN A 57 -10.11 -16.37 -7.19
N GLY A 58 -10.43 -15.13 -6.84
CA GLY A 58 -11.75 -14.51 -7.02
C GLY A 58 -12.79 -14.89 -5.96
N MET A 59 -12.43 -15.77 -5.01
CA MET A 59 -13.31 -16.13 -3.90
C MET A 59 -13.36 -15.00 -2.87
N GLY A 60 -14.58 -14.58 -2.51
CA GLY A 60 -14.79 -13.54 -1.51
C GLY A 60 -14.21 -13.90 -0.15
N TRP A 61 -13.61 -12.92 0.51
CA TRP A 61 -13.08 -13.08 1.87
C TRP A 61 -14.20 -13.18 2.92
N PRO A 62 -13.97 -13.90 4.04
CA PRO A 62 -14.89 -13.89 5.18
C PRO A 62 -15.01 -12.51 5.83
N THR A 63 -15.96 -12.37 6.76
CA THR A 63 -16.43 -11.06 7.26
C THR A 63 -15.33 -10.28 7.98
N GLU A 64 -14.53 -10.96 8.81
CA GLU A 64 -13.49 -10.38 9.64
C GLU A 64 -12.33 -9.88 8.79
N ALA A 65 -11.76 -10.71 7.91
CA ALA A 65 -10.74 -10.30 6.95
C ALA A 65 -11.22 -9.19 6.01
N LYS A 66 -12.46 -9.27 5.53
CA LYS A 66 -13.06 -8.21 4.71
C LYS A 66 -13.16 -6.90 5.50
N THR A 67 -13.51 -6.95 6.78
CA THR A 67 -13.60 -5.77 7.65
C THR A 67 -12.23 -5.13 7.83
N LEU A 68 -11.19 -5.95 8.04
CA LEU A 68 -9.80 -5.49 8.09
C LEU A 68 -9.39 -4.79 6.78
N ALA A 69 -9.68 -5.40 5.62
CA ALA A 69 -9.38 -4.79 4.33
C ALA A 69 -10.11 -3.44 4.14
N MET A 70 -11.38 -3.35 4.56
CA MET A 70 -12.13 -2.08 4.51
C MET A 70 -11.54 -1.02 5.44
N GLN A 71 -11.06 -1.39 6.63
CA GLN A 71 -10.36 -0.47 7.53
C GLN A 71 -9.07 0.05 6.88
N SER A 72 -8.26 -0.83 6.27
CA SER A 72 -7.05 -0.43 5.56
C SER A 72 -7.37 0.51 4.41
N TYR A 73 -8.39 0.21 3.62
CA TYR A 73 -8.85 1.08 2.54
C TYR A 73 -9.23 2.49 3.04
N HIS A 74 -10.00 2.58 4.12
CA HIS A 74 -10.42 3.86 4.66
C HIS A 74 -9.23 4.68 5.22
N GLN A 75 -8.33 4.04 5.96
CA GLN A 75 -7.13 4.71 6.46
C GLN A 75 -6.24 5.19 5.29
N LEU A 76 -5.98 4.34 4.31
CA LEU A 76 -5.18 4.69 3.13
C LEU A 76 -5.79 5.81 2.30
N LYS A 77 -7.11 5.78 2.10
CA LYS A 77 -7.82 6.88 1.42
C LYS A 77 -7.56 8.20 2.14
N THR A 78 -7.66 8.23 3.47
CA THR A 78 -7.37 9.44 4.26
C THR A 78 -5.90 9.86 4.15
N GLN A 79 -4.95 8.93 4.27
CA GLN A 79 -3.52 9.24 4.21
C GLN A 79 -3.08 9.78 2.84
N LEU A 80 -3.62 9.22 1.75
CA LEU A 80 -3.25 9.60 0.38
C LEU A 80 -3.95 10.87 -0.12
N THR A 81 -5.09 11.25 0.46
CA THR A 81 -5.89 12.40 0.00
C THR A 81 -6.01 13.54 1.02
N GLY A 82 -5.55 13.32 2.26
CA GLY A 82 -5.49 14.34 3.30
C GLY A 82 -4.35 15.33 3.10
N ASP A 83 -4.39 16.44 3.83
CA ASP A 83 -3.43 17.54 3.68
C ASP A 83 -1.99 17.16 4.08
N ASP A 84 -1.85 16.27 5.07
CA ASP A 84 -0.56 15.86 5.62
C ASP A 84 0.18 14.85 4.74
N LEU A 85 -0.52 14.19 3.79
CA LEU A 85 0.04 13.18 2.87
C LEU A 85 0.97 12.15 3.54
N ASP A 86 0.53 11.62 4.68
CA ASP A 86 1.34 10.77 5.56
C ASP A 86 0.99 9.28 5.38
N LEU A 87 1.53 8.68 4.32
CA LEU A 87 1.34 7.27 4.02
C LEU A 87 2.10 6.38 5.01
N ASP A 88 1.37 5.54 5.74
CA ASP A 88 1.98 4.49 6.55
C ASP A 88 2.19 3.20 5.75
N ILE A 89 3.34 2.55 5.95
CA ILE A 89 3.59 1.20 5.44
C ILE A 89 3.17 0.21 6.53
N TYR A 90 2.20 -0.66 6.21
CA TYR A 90 1.72 -1.65 7.17
C TYR A 90 2.63 -2.89 7.20
N ALA A 91 3.71 -2.77 7.98
CA ALA A 91 4.71 -3.79 8.22
C ALA A 91 4.89 -4.02 9.74
N PRO A 92 5.59 -5.09 10.17
CA PRO A 92 5.94 -5.26 11.57
C PRO A 92 6.80 -4.09 12.09
N ASP A 93 6.39 -3.48 13.19
CA ASP A 93 7.05 -2.33 13.84
C ASP A 93 7.58 -2.65 15.25
N ASP A 94 7.34 -3.86 15.75
CA ASP A 94 7.84 -4.32 17.05
C ASP A 94 9.36 -4.47 17.01
N GLU A 95 10.07 -3.80 17.92
CA GLU A 95 11.53 -3.88 18.07
C GLU A 95 12.04 -5.30 18.33
N GLN A 96 11.18 -6.20 18.81
CA GLN A 96 11.51 -7.63 19.01
C GLN A 96 11.52 -8.41 17.69
N VAL A 97 10.93 -7.87 16.62
CA VAL A 97 10.94 -8.47 15.28
C VAL A 97 12.26 -8.10 14.59
N GLY A 98 13.02 -9.13 14.19
CA GLY A 98 14.31 -8.95 13.52
C GLY A 98 14.18 -8.15 12.21
N VAL A 99 15.22 -7.37 11.90
CA VAL A 99 15.28 -6.51 10.70
C VAL A 99 15.01 -7.26 9.39
N VAL A 100 15.44 -8.53 9.30
CA VAL A 100 15.19 -9.39 8.13
C VAL A 100 13.70 -9.57 7.87
N VAL A 101 12.92 -9.92 8.90
CA VAL A 101 11.46 -10.12 8.77
C VAL A 101 10.75 -8.81 8.42
N ARG A 102 11.21 -7.68 8.96
CA ARG A 102 10.66 -6.35 8.64
C ARG A 102 10.95 -5.98 7.18
N ALA A 103 12.15 -6.29 6.68
CA ALA A 103 12.53 -6.06 5.30
C ALA A 103 11.75 -6.97 4.32
N GLU A 104 11.56 -8.24 4.65
CA GLU A 104 10.72 -9.16 3.86
C GLU A 104 9.28 -8.65 3.75
N ALA A 105 8.68 -8.20 4.86
CA ALA A 105 7.35 -7.61 4.84
C ALA A 105 7.29 -6.31 4.00
N LEU A 106 8.34 -5.49 4.01
CA LEU A 106 8.44 -4.32 3.14
C LEU A 106 8.49 -4.73 1.66
N VAL A 107 9.27 -5.76 1.31
CA VAL A 107 9.36 -6.29 -0.05
C VAL A 107 8.01 -6.81 -0.53
N GLU A 108 7.30 -7.58 0.30
CA GLU A 108 5.93 -8.02 0.04
C GLU A 108 5.00 -6.84 -0.22
N TRP A 109 5.06 -5.82 0.63
CA TRP A 109 4.26 -4.61 0.50
C TRP A 109 4.53 -3.88 -0.83
N ILE A 110 5.81 -3.70 -1.18
CA ILE A 110 6.22 -3.02 -2.43
C ILE A 110 5.74 -3.80 -3.65
N ASN A 111 5.92 -5.11 -3.66
CA ASN A 111 5.49 -5.95 -4.78
C ASN A 111 3.97 -5.89 -4.97
N ALA A 112 3.22 -5.92 -3.87
CA ALA A 112 1.77 -5.77 -3.92
C ALA A 112 1.34 -4.35 -4.36
N PHE A 113 2.04 -3.30 -3.93
CA PHE A 113 1.83 -1.93 -4.41
C PHE A 113 2.02 -1.82 -5.91
N LEU A 114 3.14 -2.33 -6.43
CA LEU A 114 3.43 -2.35 -7.87
C LEU A 114 2.35 -3.12 -8.65
N ALA A 115 1.89 -4.25 -8.12
CA ALA A 115 0.79 -5.01 -8.71
C ALA A 115 -0.52 -4.19 -8.73
N GLY A 116 -0.87 -3.53 -7.62
CA GLY A 116 -2.05 -2.68 -7.51
C GLY A 116 -2.04 -1.52 -8.51
N VAL A 117 -0.90 -0.84 -8.68
CA VAL A 117 -0.73 0.20 -9.70
C VAL A 117 -0.93 -0.39 -11.09
N GLY A 118 -0.38 -1.57 -11.36
CA GLY A 118 -0.50 -2.26 -12.66
C GLY A 118 -1.92 -2.74 -12.99
N LEU A 119 -2.72 -3.12 -11.99
CA LEU A 119 -4.12 -3.56 -12.15
C LEU A 119 -5.04 -2.40 -12.57
N ILE A 120 -4.81 -1.21 -12.02
CA ILE A 120 -5.64 -0.02 -12.29
C ILE A 120 -5.09 0.81 -13.44
N GLY A 121 -3.76 0.84 -13.58
CA GLY A 121 -3.04 1.64 -14.55
C GLY A 121 -3.62 1.47 -15.95
N LYS A 122 -4.11 2.57 -16.52
CA LYS A 122 -4.72 2.57 -17.84
C LYS A 122 -3.67 2.16 -18.87
N GLN A 123 -3.88 1.01 -19.51
CA GLN A 123 -3.06 0.57 -20.63
C GLN A 123 -2.94 1.69 -21.67
N GLY A 124 -1.71 2.10 -21.99
CA GLY A 124 -1.42 3.10 -23.01
C GLY A 124 -1.29 4.55 -22.54
N ARG A 125 -1.40 4.86 -21.24
CA ARG A 125 -1.01 6.18 -20.72
C ARG A 125 0.52 6.27 -20.65
N GLN A 126 1.10 7.32 -21.23
CA GLN A 126 2.51 7.64 -21.02
C GLN A 126 2.67 8.22 -19.61
N LEU A 127 3.49 7.56 -18.79
CA LEU A 127 3.85 8.03 -17.45
C LEU A 127 4.89 9.15 -17.57
N SER A 128 4.90 10.08 -16.61
CA SER A 128 6.02 11.03 -16.50
C SER A 128 7.34 10.30 -16.17
N ASN A 129 8.44 11.03 -16.33
CA ASN A 129 9.76 10.54 -15.93
C ASN A 129 9.79 10.27 -14.42
N ASP A 130 9.24 11.18 -13.61
CA ASP A 130 9.24 11.08 -12.15
C ASP A 130 8.49 9.84 -11.66
N VAL A 131 7.31 9.54 -12.24
CA VAL A 131 6.58 8.31 -11.91
C VAL A 131 7.31 7.07 -12.42
N THR A 132 7.95 7.13 -13.60
CA THR A 132 8.73 6.02 -14.14
C THR A 132 9.94 5.70 -13.25
N GLU A 133 10.62 6.72 -12.76
CA GLU A 133 11.74 6.62 -11.82
C GLU A 133 11.29 6.06 -10.47
N ALA A 134 10.23 6.62 -9.87
CA ALA A 134 9.66 6.12 -8.62
C ALA A 134 9.28 4.63 -8.70
N LEU A 135 8.63 4.20 -9.79
CA LEU A 135 8.31 2.79 -10.00
C LEU A 135 9.54 1.91 -10.24
N SER A 136 10.61 2.46 -10.82
CA SER A 136 11.88 1.76 -11.01
C SER A 136 12.62 1.58 -9.69
N ASP A 137 12.64 2.61 -8.85
CA ASP A 137 13.25 2.58 -7.51
C ASP A 137 12.55 1.56 -6.62
N LEU A 138 11.22 1.56 -6.59
CA LEU A 138 10.45 0.55 -5.86
C LEU A 138 10.80 -0.88 -6.32
N LYS A 139 10.94 -1.12 -7.63
CA LYS A 139 11.35 -2.43 -8.15
C LYS A 139 12.77 -2.80 -7.74
N ALA A 140 13.69 -1.84 -7.72
CA ALA A 140 15.06 -2.07 -7.29
C ALA A 140 15.11 -2.42 -5.80
N ILE A 141 14.38 -1.67 -4.96
CA ILE A 141 14.28 -1.92 -3.51
C ILE A 141 13.67 -3.29 -3.22
N ALA A 142 12.66 -3.71 -3.95
CA ALA A 142 12.06 -5.04 -3.81
C ALA A 142 13.03 -6.20 -4.13
N GLN A 143 14.21 -5.91 -4.70
CA GLN A 143 15.28 -6.86 -4.97
C GLN A 143 16.46 -6.72 -4.01
N LEU A 144 16.45 -5.71 -3.13
CA LEU A 144 17.46 -5.54 -2.10
C LEU A 144 17.17 -6.51 -0.94
N GLY A 145 18.21 -7.21 -0.50
CA GLY A 145 18.19 -8.05 0.69
C GLY A 145 18.93 -7.38 1.85
N ILE A 146 18.67 -7.85 3.06
CA ILE A 146 19.46 -7.49 4.24
C ILE A 146 20.79 -8.24 4.19
N ASP A 147 21.88 -7.55 4.51
CA ASP A 147 23.18 -8.19 4.71
C ASP A 147 23.25 -8.83 6.11
N GLU A 148 22.81 -10.09 6.21
CA GLU A 148 22.75 -10.85 7.46
C GLU A 148 24.10 -11.07 8.14
N ASP A 149 25.21 -10.98 7.39
CA ASP A 149 26.57 -11.10 7.93
C ASP A 149 27.10 -9.77 8.51
N GLY A 150 26.36 -8.67 8.32
CA GLY A 150 26.70 -7.32 8.76
C GLY A 150 26.20 -6.93 10.16
N ASP A 151 26.31 -5.63 10.49
CA ASP A 151 25.76 -5.09 11.73
C ASP A 151 24.24 -4.91 11.61
N MET A 152 23.48 -5.73 12.35
CA MET A 152 22.01 -5.71 12.32
C MET A 152 21.40 -4.39 12.80
N GLN A 153 22.09 -3.63 13.65
CA GLN A 153 21.62 -2.32 14.08
C GLN A 153 21.74 -1.30 12.93
N GLU A 154 22.87 -1.33 12.21
CA GLU A 154 23.06 -0.50 11.02
C GLU A 154 22.04 -0.86 9.92
N GLN A 155 21.79 -2.17 9.70
CA GLN A 155 20.75 -2.63 8.78
C GLN A 155 19.35 -2.11 9.15
N ALA A 156 19.03 -2.04 10.45
CA ALA A 156 17.75 -1.52 10.92
C ALA A 156 17.60 -0.01 10.64
N GLU A 157 18.65 0.78 10.89
CA GLU A 157 18.67 2.22 10.59
C GLU A 157 18.58 2.50 9.07
N LEU A 158 19.23 1.67 8.26
CA LEU A 158 19.11 1.74 6.80
C LEU A 158 17.70 1.39 6.34
N LEU A 159 17.08 0.37 6.92
CA LEU A 159 15.71 -0.03 6.59
C LEU A 159 14.70 1.11 6.84
N GLU A 160 14.87 1.88 7.91
CA GLU A 160 14.02 3.06 8.18
C GLU A 160 14.12 4.12 7.07
N GLN A 161 15.33 4.37 6.56
CA GLN A 161 15.55 5.30 5.45
C GLN A 161 14.93 4.76 4.15
N VAL A 162 15.05 3.45 3.91
CA VAL A 162 14.44 2.79 2.75
C VAL A 162 12.92 2.89 2.82
N CYS A 163 12.31 2.65 3.99
CA CYS A 163 10.88 2.83 4.20
C CYS A 163 10.41 4.25 3.85
N GLU A 164 11.18 5.26 4.23
CA GLU A 164 10.87 6.65 3.90
C GLU A 164 10.94 6.93 2.40
N HIS A 165 11.98 6.43 1.72
CA HIS A 165 12.09 6.55 0.26
C HIS A 165 10.92 5.87 -0.45
N VAL A 166 10.48 4.70 0.05
CA VAL A 166 9.30 3.99 -0.47
C VAL A 166 8.05 4.84 -0.34
N ARG A 167 7.83 5.50 0.81
CA ARG A 167 6.68 6.41 1.00
C ARG A 167 6.69 7.55 -0.02
N VAL A 168 7.84 8.21 -0.20
CA VAL A 168 8.01 9.29 -1.17
C VAL A 168 7.69 8.81 -2.59
N CYS A 169 8.25 7.67 -3.00
CA CYS A 169 7.96 7.08 -4.31
C CYS A 169 6.46 6.83 -4.51
N CYS A 170 5.80 6.24 -3.51
CA CYS A 170 4.36 5.98 -3.56
C CYS A 170 3.55 7.28 -3.68
N MET A 171 4.00 8.35 -3.02
CA MET A 171 3.34 9.65 -3.08
C MET A 171 3.53 10.36 -4.41
N VAL A 172 4.71 10.23 -5.04
CA VAL A 172 4.93 10.69 -6.42
C VAL A 172 3.98 9.98 -7.38
N VAL A 173 3.83 8.65 -7.26
CA VAL A 173 2.89 7.87 -8.07
C VAL A 173 1.45 8.35 -7.86
N HIS A 174 1.02 8.50 -6.60
CA HIS A 174 -0.34 8.95 -6.26
C HIS A 174 -0.62 10.37 -6.76
N ALA A 175 0.33 11.30 -6.63
CA ALA A 175 0.12 12.71 -7.00
C ALA A 175 -0.24 12.89 -8.49
N GLU A 176 0.30 12.03 -9.35
CA GLU A 176 0.05 12.05 -10.79
C GLU A 176 -1.14 11.18 -11.21
N LEU A 177 -1.24 9.97 -10.65
CA LEU A 177 -2.19 8.95 -11.13
C LEU A 177 -3.42 8.81 -10.25
N GLY A 178 -3.31 9.12 -8.96
CA GLY A 178 -4.33 8.95 -7.95
C GLY A 178 -5.58 9.79 -8.21
N ALA A 179 -6.73 9.26 -7.82
CA ALA A 179 -7.98 9.99 -7.83
C ALA A 179 -7.94 11.06 -6.74
N ARG A 180 -8.31 12.30 -7.08
CA ARG A 180 -8.49 13.37 -6.11
C ARG A 180 -9.94 13.32 -5.61
N PRO A 181 -10.22 13.61 -4.33
CA PRO A 181 -11.58 13.95 -3.92
C PRO A 181 -12.07 15.06 -4.84
N ASP A 182 -13.30 14.96 -5.36
CA ASP A 182 -13.87 16.00 -6.21
C ASP A 182 -13.66 17.36 -5.53
N ALA A 183 -12.71 18.14 -6.01
CA ALA A 183 -12.65 19.55 -5.69
C ALA A 183 -13.91 20.11 -6.32
N ASP A 184 -14.85 20.56 -5.47
CA ASP A 184 -16.10 21.23 -5.84
C ASP A 184 -16.00 21.76 -7.27
N GLU A 185 -16.83 21.22 -8.17
CA GLU A 185 -17.09 21.86 -9.45
C GLU A 185 -17.53 23.29 -9.12
N THR A 186 -16.58 24.23 -9.07
CA THR A 186 -16.91 25.64 -9.04
C THR A 186 -17.70 25.85 -10.32
N PRO A 187 -19.02 26.15 -10.22
CA PRO A 187 -19.80 26.32 -11.42
C PRO A 187 -19.12 27.45 -12.17
N LYS A 188 -18.67 27.20 -13.40
CA LYS A 188 -18.16 28.22 -14.29
C LYS A 188 -19.23 29.30 -14.35
N THR A 189 -19.04 30.38 -13.59
CA THR A 189 -19.83 31.59 -13.73
C THR A 189 -19.44 32.17 -15.07
N LEU A 190 -20.25 31.83 -16.08
CA LEU A 190 -20.31 32.56 -17.34
C LEU A 190 -20.65 34.02 -17.00
N HIS A 191 -19.67 34.90 -17.16
CA HIS A 191 -19.86 36.34 -17.27
C HIS A 191 -19.22 36.83 -18.57
#